data_AF-A0A1H0BK24-F1
#
_entry.id   AF-A0A1H0BK24-F1
#
_cell.length_a   1.000
_cell.length_b   1.000
_cell.length_c   1.000
_cell.angle_alpha   90.00
_cell.angle_beta   90.00
_cell.angle_gamma   90.00
#
_symmetry.space_group_name_H-M   'P 1'
#
loop_
_entity.id
_entity.type
_entity.pdbx_description
1 polymer ?
#
loop_
_entity_poly.entity_id
_entity_poly.type
_entity_poly.pdbx_seq_one_letter_code
_entity_poly.pdbx_strand_id
1 'polypeptide(L)'
;MTDGRSRLTRRQLGRSALALGGALAIAPFPAGPAAASPGSGSTLRRGSPERAGLLPDHLRRLVTDAEAFLGPSPKHPWYAGAVLLAGRGGTVALHQPIGKAVRYQSYDEKTDTGVEFPAGQQIPMAEDTVFDLASVSKLFTSILAVQQIERGALGLEATVASYLPDFGQAGKQDITIRQLLTHTSGFRAWIPLYNAPTYEEKLRLIWNEAPLNPPGTTYLYSDLNLITLQLVLEKITGRMLDALLRDEITGPLGMHRTRYNPPAAWRPRIAATEDARKPWSGLDRGLVWGEVHDENAFSLGGVAGHAGVFSNAWDLAVLGRTLLNGGAYGRSRVLEPESVELMFTDFNTAFPGDEHGLGFELYQHWYMGAMATPHTAGHTGFTGTSLVLDPSTDSFLIVLGNSVHPVRSWRSGSAPRVAAANNMARAVPVRPRHGRTAWFSGMVTATTATLALPPLDTSPGDGRLCCALWWDTEPQSDALTLEVTTDGGSTWQPLPFTTARHGRQPQDHPNGTVTGWSGRAWHRLTAPLPAHRELVIRWRYATDRLYVGRGAYVDGLRVEAADGVLFDEARPADTTRITASGWTASAN
;
A
#
# COMPACT_ATOMS: atom_id res chain seq x y z
N MET A 1 40.83 42.77 -0.17
CA MET A 1 40.27 42.79 1.20
C MET A 1 38.77 42.57 1.09
N THR A 2 38.31 41.54 1.80
CA THR A 2 36.90 41.18 2.13
C THR A 2 35.89 41.08 1.00
N ASP A 3 35.84 39.87 0.45
CA ASP A 3 34.75 39.28 -0.34
C ASP A 3 33.57 38.91 0.59
N GLY A 4 32.37 39.35 0.25
CA GLY A 4 31.15 39.19 1.03
C GLY A 4 30.02 38.65 0.16
N ARG A 5 30.03 37.33 -0.09
CA ARG A 5 28.89 36.61 -0.67
C ARG A 5 28.34 35.59 0.32
N SER A 6 27.21 35.96 0.89
CA SER A 6 26.28 35.13 1.65
C SER A 6 26.07 33.77 0.97
N ARG A 7 26.47 32.69 1.65
CA ARG A 7 26.17 31.30 1.26
C ARG A 7 24.73 30.98 1.66
N LEU A 8 23.87 30.79 0.68
CA LEU A 8 22.54 30.21 0.86
C LEU A 8 22.66 28.75 1.33
N THR A 9 21.99 28.43 2.44
CA THR A 9 22.02 27.12 3.09
C THR A 9 21.14 26.07 2.38
N ARG A 10 21.52 24.79 2.47
CA ARG A 10 20.89 23.55 1.93
C ARG A 10 19.36 23.35 2.12
N ARG A 11 18.64 24.27 2.76
CA ARG A 11 17.21 24.15 3.08
C ARG A 11 16.25 24.83 2.08
N GLN A 12 16.77 25.46 1.03
CA GLN A 12 15.96 26.26 0.08
C GLN A 12 15.84 25.69 -1.34
N LEU A 13 16.46 24.56 -1.65
CA LEU A 13 16.32 23.91 -2.97
C LEU A 13 15.14 22.91 -3.07
N GLY A 14 14.54 22.52 -1.94
CA GLY A 14 13.43 21.55 -1.90
C GLY A 14 12.02 22.16 -2.01
N ARG A 15 11.85 23.39 -2.52
CA ARG A 15 10.54 24.08 -2.53
C ARG A 15 10.07 24.62 -3.88
N SER A 16 10.70 24.23 -4.98
CA SER A 16 10.28 24.65 -6.32
C SER A 16 10.32 23.49 -7.30
N ALA A 17 9.47 22.49 -7.09
CA ALA A 17 9.12 21.51 -8.10
C ALA A 17 7.67 21.06 -7.85
N LEU A 18 6.71 21.88 -8.29
CA LEU A 18 5.32 21.49 -8.46
C LEU A 18 4.74 22.34 -9.58
N ALA A 19 4.18 21.63 -10.57
CA ALA A 19 3.40 22.11 -11.72
C ALA A 19 4.18 22.79 -12.86
N LEU A 20 4.66 21.98 -13.81
CA LEU A 20 4.21 21.95 -15.22
C LEU A 20 5.07 20.94 -15.98
N GLY A 21 4.43 20.13 -16.84
CA GLY A 21 5.06 19.02 -17.57
C GLY A 21 6.39 19.41 -18.23
N GLY A 22 7.42 18.61 -17.95
CA GLY A 22 8.76 18.80 -18.48
C GLY A 22 9.74 17.94 -17.69
N ALA A 23 10.59 17.20 -18.40
CA ALA A 23 11.53 16.20 -17.88
C ALA A 23 12.18 16.58 -16.53
N LEU A 24 12.05 15.69 -15.54
CA LEU A 24 12.82 15.74 -14.31
C LEU A 24 14.28 15.44 -14.65
N ALA A 25 15.11 16.49 -14.75
CA ALA A 25 16.55 16.34 -14.80
C ALA A 25 17.06 16.01 -13.39
N ILE A 26 17.25 14.71 -13.12
CA ILE A 26 17.96 14.25 -11.93
C ILE A 26 19.44 14.54 -12.15
N ALA A 27 20.02 15.45 -11.35
CA ALA A 27 21.45 15.75 -11.41
C ALA A 27 22.28 14.51 -10.99
N PRO A 28 23.43 14.24 -11.62
CA PRO A 28 24.25 13.09 -11.28
C PRO A 28 24.82 13.21 -9.86
N PHE A 29 24.64 12.15 -9.07
CA PHE A 29 25.20 12.02 -7.73
C PHE A 29 26.73 11.83 -7.80
N PRO A 30 27.52 12.40 -6.88
CA PRO A 30 28.96 12.14 -6.83
C PRO A 30 29.22 10.68 -6.44
N ALA A 31 29.84 9.94 -7.37
CA ALA A 31 30.23 8.54 -7.17
C ALA A 31 31.34 8.43 -6.12
N GLY A 32 31.10 7.62 -5.09
CA GLY A 32 32.11 7.17 -4.13
C GLY A 32 31.79 5.73 -3.71
N PRO A 33 32.79 4.88 -3.44
CA PRO A 33 32.55 3.53 -2.97
C PRO A 33 32.00 3.60 -1.54
N ALA A 34 30.70 3.40 -1.38
CA ALA A 34 30.07 3.27 -0.07
C ALA A 34 30.29 1.84 0.44
N ALA A 35 31.32 1.65 1.26
CA ALA A 35 31.20 0.69 2.35
C ALA A 35 29.96 1.09 3.18
N ALA A 36 29.16 0.13 3.64
CA ALA A 36 27.92 0.37 4.39
C ALA A 36 28.05 1.56 5.35
N SER A 37 27.49 2.71 4.96
CA SER A 37 27.53 3.92 5.77
C SER A 37 26.78 3.65 7.08
N PRO A 38 27.32 4.05 8.25
CA PRO A 38 26.63 3.82 9.51
C PRO A 38 25.27 4.53 9.50
N GLY A 39 24.19 3.74 9.46
CA GLY A 39 22.82 4.21 9.66
C GLY A 39 22.52 4.40 11.15
N SER A 40 21.53 5.23 11.46
CA SER A 40 20.90 5.26 12.79
C SER A 40 19.39 5.14 12.64
N GLY A 41 18.94 3.95 12.25
CA GLY A 41 17.52 3.62 12.10
C GLY A 41 16.96 2.94 13.35
N SER A 42 15.70 3.22 13.69
CA SER A 42 15.02 2.47 14.76
C SER A 42 14.88 0.99 14.38
N THR A 43 15.15 0.08 15.33
CA THR A 43 14.93 -1.36 15.13
C THR A 43 13.56 -1.78 15.64
N LEU A 44 13.07 -2.92 15.15
CA LEU A 44 11.82 -3.50 15.61
C LEU A 44 11.96 -4.10 17.01
N ARG A 45 10.90 -3.92 17.79
CA ARG A 45 10.65 -4.62 19.04
C ARG A 45 9.20 -5.07 19.08
N ARG A 46 8.92 -6.15 19.80
CA ARG A 46 7.55 -6.52 20.17
C ARG A 46 7.03 -5.56 21.25
N GLY A 47 5.75 -5.24 21.22
CA GLY A 47 5.12 -4.39 22.24
C GLY A 47 3.60 -4.39 22.12
N SER A 48 2.94 -3.73 23.06
CA SER A 48 1.48 -3.61 23.03
C SER A 48 1.02 -2.60 21.96
N PRO A 49 -0.26 -2.67 21.53
CA PRO A 49 -0.85 -1.66 20.64
C PRO A 49 -0.71 -0.24 21.18
N GLU A 50 -0.92 -0.03 22.48
CA GLU A 50 -0.85 1.28 23.14
C GLU A 50 0.57 1.85 23.07
N ARG A 51 1.59 1.00 23.24
CA ARG A 51 3.00 1.40 23.09
C ARG A 51 3.33 1.81 21.65
N ALA A 52 2.65 1.22 20.66
CA ALA A 52 2.73 1.62 19.26
C ALA A 52 1.88 2.88 18.95
N GLY A 53 1.09 3.39 19.90
CA GLY A 53 0.13 4.46 19.66
C GLY A 53 -1.03 4.01 18.78
N LEU A 54 -1.46 2.77 18.95
CA LEU A 54 -2.55 2.11 18.22
C LEU A 54 -3.68 1.72 19.17
N LEU A 55 -4.92 1.73 18.65
CA LEU A 55 -6.11 1.29 19.35
C LEU A 55 -6.21 -0.25 19.32
N PRO A 56 -6.18 -0.94 20.48
CA PRO A 56 -6.07 -2.40 20.53
C PRO A 56 -7.30 -3.12 19.96
N ASP A 57 -8.49 -2.55 20.09
CA ASP A 57 -9.74 -3.14 19.62
C ASP A 57 -9.74 -3.37 18.11
N HIS A 58 -9.12 -2.46 17.35
CA HIS A 58 -9.02 -2.60 15.91
C HIS A 58 -8.02 -3.69 15.50
N LEU A 59 -6.93 -3.90 16.25
CA LEU A 59 -6.02 -5.01 15.98
C LEU A 59 -6.64 -6.37 16.35
N ARG A 60 -7.51 -6.43 17.37
CA ARG A 60 -8.29 -7.65 17.64
C ARG A 60 -9.28 -7.95 16.52
N ARG A 61 -10.02 -6.94 16.05
CA ARG A 61 -10.92 -7.08 14.88
C ARG A 61 -10.16 -7.50 13.61
N LEU A 62 -8.95 -6.97 13.39
CA LEU A 62 -8.08 -7.39 12.29
C LEU A 62 -7.89 -8.92 12.27
N VAL A 63 -7.59 -9.52 13.43
CA VAL A 63 -7.44 -10.99 13.55
C VAL A 63 -8.77 -11.69 13.35
N THR A 64 -9.84 -11.25 14.02
CA THR A 64 -11.17 -11.87 13.91
C THR A 64 -11.70 -11.88 12.47
N ASP A 65 -11.57 -10.76 11.76
CA ASP A 65 -11.99 -10.64 10.36
C ASP A 65 -11.13 -11.54 9.46
N ALA A 66 -9.83 -11.63 9.73
CA ALA A 66 -8.93 -12.55 9.01
C ALA A 66 -9.27 -14.03 9.26
N GLU A 67 -9.63 -14.42 10.48
CA GLU A 67 -10.03 -15.79 10.79
C GLU A 67 -11.30 -16.22 10.04
N ALA A 68 -12.22 -15.29 9.75
CA ALA A 68 -13.41 -15.58 8.96
C ALA A 68 -13.08 -16.13 7.57
N PHE A 69 -11.95 -15.72 6.97
CA PHE A 69 -11.50 -16.18 5.65
C PHE A 69 -10.81 -17.56 5.67
N LEU A 70 -10.67 -18.21 6.83
CA LEU A 70 -10.34 -19.64 6.95
C LEU A 70 -11.54 -20.55 6.61
N GLY A 71 -12.75 -19.98 6.62
CA GLY A 71 -13.99 -20.62 6.17
C GLY A 71 -14.40 -20.15 4.76
N PRO A 72 -15.51 -20.67 4.23
CA PRO A 72 -16.04 -20.31 2.90
C PRO A 72 -16.17 -18.80 2.70
N SER A 73 -15.53 -18.26 1.66
CA SER A 73 -15.50 -16.82 1.36
C SER A 73 -15.29 -16.55 -0.15
N PRO A 74 -16.34 -16.65 -1.01
CA PRO A 74 -17.73 -17.01 -0.67
C PRO A 74 -17.99 -18.53 -0.64
N LYS A 75 -17.30 -19.31 -1.48
CA LYS A 75 -17.49 -20.78 -1.57
C LYS A 75 -16.37 -21.55 -0.89
N HIS A 76 -15.13 -21.12 -1.10
CA HIS A 76 -13.92 -21.75 -0.60
C HIS A 76 -13.21 -20.81 0.36
N PRO A 77 -12.36 -21.33 1.27
CA PRO A 77 -11.50 -20.47 2.07
C PRO A 77 -10.58 -19.65 1.17
N TRP A 78 -10.28 -18.41 1.57
CA TRP A 78 -9.34 -17.59 0.80
C TRP A 78 -7.90 -18.06 1.00
N TYR A 79 -7.57 -18.63 2.17
CA TYR A 79 -6.31 -19.32 2.46
C TYR A 79 -6.54 -20.53 3.39
N ALA A 80 -5.59 -21.48 3.38
CA ALA A 80 -5.57 -22.52 4.41
C ALA A 80 -5.07 -21.97 5.77
N GLY A 81 -4.26 -20.92 5.74
CA GLY A 81 -3.77 -20.18 6.90
C GLY A 81 -3.03 -18.91 6.51
N ALA A 82 -2.74 -18.06 7.50
CA ALA A 82 -1.97 -16.84 7.30
C ALA A 82 -1.19 -16.44 8.55
N VAL A 83 -0.16 -15.61 8.36
CA VAL A 83 0.49 -14.83 9.43
C VAL A 83 0.20 -13.35 9.21
N LEU A 84 -0.38 -12.73 10.23
CA LEU A 84 -0.71 -11.30 10.26
C LEU A 84 0.33 -10.60 11.14
N LEU A 85 0.98 -9.55 10.62
CA LEU A 85 1.90 -8.74 11.40
C LEU A 85 1.62 -7.26 11.14
N ALA A 86 1.36 -6.51 12.20
CA ALA A 86 1.05 -5.09 12.10
C ALA A 86 1.81 -4.29 13.16
N GLY A 87 2.17 -3.05 12.83
CA GLY A 87 2.93 -2.21 13.73
C GLY A 87 3.01 -0.75 13.32
N ARG A 88 3.59 0.05 14.20
CA ARG A 88 3.80 1.48 14.03
C ARG A 88 5.09 1.92 14.72
N GLY A 89 5.86 2.76 14.04
CA GLY A 89 7.22 3.08 14.45
C GLY A 89 8.09 1.83 14.57
N GLY A 90 8.90 1.76 15.61
CA GLY A 90 9.70 0.57 15.93
C GLY A 90 8.93 -0.55 16.64
N THR A 91 7.61 -0.47 16.80
CA THR A 91 6.83 -1.46 17.59
C THR A 91 5.99 -2.35 16.69
N VAL A 92 6.25 -3.66 16.73
CA VAL A 92 5.33 -4.69 16.24
C VAL A 92 4.27 -4.93 17.31
N ALA A 93 3.04 -4.51 17.03
CA ALA A 93 1.91 -4.56 17.97
C ALA A 93 1.04 -5.82 17.81
N LEU A 94 1.12 -6.45 16.63
CA LEU A 94 0.42 -7.69 16.29
C LEU A 94 1.39 -8.60 15.54
N HIS A 95 1.46 -9.87 15.93
CA HIS A 95 2.12 -10.93 15.18
C HIS A 95 1.37 -12.23 15.46
N GLN A 96 0.44 -12.60 14.57
CA GLN A 96 -0.56 -13.62 14.83
C GLN A 96 -0.61 -14.63 13.68
N PRO A 97 -0.24 -15.90 13.92
CA PRO A 97 -0.53 -16.98 12.99
C PRO A 97 -1.98 -17.46 13.16
N ILE A 98 -2.61 -17.82 12.05
CA ILE A 98 -3.96 -18.41 11.97
C ILE A 98 -3.99 -19.57 10.97
N GLY A 99 -4.80 -20.60 11.22
CA GLY A 99 -5.01 -21.72 10.29
C GLY A 99 -3.82 -22.69 10.16
N LYS A 100 -3.57 -23.17 8.94
CA LYS A 100 -2.60 -24.23 8.62
C LYS A 100 -1.58 -23.78 7.58
N ALA A 101 -0.30 -24.04 7.86
CA ALA A 101 0.79 -23.90 6.88
C ALA A 101 0.73 -25.02 5.82
N VAL A 102 0.32 -26.23 6.23
CA VAL A 102 0.10 -27.38 5.33
C VAL A 102 -1.19 -28.09 5.76
N ARG A 103 -2.23 -28.02 4.92
CA ARG A 103 -3.53 -28.67 5.16
C ARG A 103 -3.83 -29.78 4.17
N TYR A 104 -3.68 -29.49 2.89
CA TYR A 104 -4.05 -30.39 1.80
C TYR A 104 -2.85 -31.13 1.22
N GLN A 105 -3.07 -32.37 0.80
CA GLN A 105 -2.10 -33.17 0.04
C GLN A 105 -2.31 -33.06 -1.47
N SER A 106 -3.56 -32.85 -1.89
CA SER A 106 -3.95 -32.69 -3.29
C SER A 106 -5.30 -31.99 -3.43
N TYR A 107 -5.72 -31.74 -4.66
CA TYR A 107 -7.03 -31.20 -5.05
C TYR A 107 -7.83 -32.23 -5.87
N ASP A 108 -9.13 -32.36 -5.64
CA ASP A 108 -10.04 -33.18 -6.46
C ASP A 108 -10.93 -32.26 -7.31
N GLU A 109 -10.64 -32.24 -8.61
CA GLU A 109 -11.35 -31.40 -9.60
C GLU A 109 -12.82 -31.81 -9.80
N LYS A 110 -13.16 -33.09 -9.56
CA LYS A 110 -14.52 -33.59 -9.80
C LYS A 110 -15.49 -33.09 -8.75
N THR A 111 -15.00 -32.99 -7.52
CA THR A 111 -15.78 -32.54 -6.37
C THR A 111 -15.53 -31.07 -6.03
N ASP A 112 -14.51 -30.45 -6.63
CA ASP A 112 -14.02 -29.11 -6.27
C ASP A 112 -13.69 -29.04 -4.78
N THR A 113 -12.93 -30.02 -4.29
CA THR A 113 -12.53 -30.13 -2.88
C THR A 113 -11.04 -30.38 -2.71
N GLY A 114 -10.48 -29.89 -1.61
CA GLY A 114 -9.12 -30.20 -1.19
C GLY A 114 -9.08 -31.53 -0.46
N VAL A 115 -8.19 -32.42 -0.88
CA VAL A 115 -7.93 -33.67 -0.15
C VAL A 115 -6.97 -33.34 0.99
N GLU A 116 -7.45 -33.41 2.23
CA GLU A 116 -6.65 -33.09 3.41
C GLU A 116 -5.62 -34.17 3.74
N PHE A 117 -4.48 -33.76 4.28
CA PHE A 117 -3.62 -34.68 5.03
C PHE A 117 -4.36 -35.19 6.28
N PRO A 118 -4.04 -36.41 6.77
CA PRO A 118 -4.45 -36.83 8.10
C PRO A 118 -4.09 -35.78 9.14
N ALA A 119 -4.92 -35.59 10.17
CA ALA A 119 -4.76 -34.49 11.13
C ALA A 119 -3.34 -34.41 11.77
N GLY A 120 -2.70 -35.55 12.03
CA GLY A 120 -1.32 -35.62 12.57
C GLY A 120 -0.20 -35.27 11.58
N GLN A 121 -0.52 -35.10 10.29
CA GLN A 121 0.42 -34.71 9.23
C GLN A 121 0.16 -33.28 8.72
N GLN A 122 -0.93 -32.64 9.15
CA GLN A 122 -1.15 -31.22 8.90
C GLN A 122 -0.20 -30.39 9.76
N ILE A 123 0.31 -29.30 9.19
CA ILE A 123 1.22 -28.38 9.89
C ILE A 123 0.45 -27.11 10.28
N PRO A 124 0.35 -26.78 11.58
CA PRO A 124 -0.27 -25.53 12.02
C PRO A 124 0.55 -24.33 11.56
N MET A 125 -0.13 -23.21 11.34
CA MET A 125 0.56 -21.96 11.07
C MET A 125 1.33 -21.49 12.30
N ALA A 126 2.52 -20.93 12.13
CA ALA A 126 3.36 -20.42 13.21
C ALA A 126 3.93 -19.03 12.86
N GLU A 127 4.33 -18.26 13.87
CA GLU A 127 4.93 -16.93 13.66
C GLU A 127 6.17 -16.95 12.77
N ASP A 128 6.96 -18.04 12.82
CA ASP A 128 8.16 -18.21 12.01
C ASP A 128 7.94 -18.98 10.70
N THR A 129 6.68 -19.24 10.33
CA THR A 129 6.36 -19.85 9.04
C THR A 129 6.89 -18.99 7.89
N VAL A 130 7.59 -19.65 6.98
CA VAL A 130 8.17 -19.06 5.77
C VAL A 130 7.22 -19.29 4.61
N PHE A 131 7.04 -18.28 3.77
CA PHE A 131 6.14 -18.27 2.63
C PHE A 131 6.93 -18.01 1.36
N ASP A 132 6.52 -18.63 0.25
CA ASP A 132 6.83 -18.10 -1.07
C ASP A 132 6.15 -16.74 -1.22
N LEU A 133 6.94 -15.69 -1.43
CA LEU A 133 6.45 -14.32 -1.53
C LEU A 133 5.77 -14.02 -2.88
N ALA A 134 5.90 -14.90 -3.87
CA ALA A 134 5.45 -14.65 -5.23
C ALA A 134 5.92 -13.26 -5.69
N SER A 135 5.01 -12.41 -6.17
CA SER A 135 5.35 -11.10 -6.72
C SER A 135 5.85 -10.05 -5.71
N VAL A 136 5.72 -10.26 -4.39
CA VAL A 136 6.41 -9.39 -3.41
C VAL A 136 7.95 -9.49 -3.57
N SER A 137 8.45 -10.55 -4.22
CA SER A 137 9.86 -10.69 -4.64
C SER A 137 10.36 -9.51 -5.49
N LYS A 138 9.48 -8.90 -6.30
CA LYS A 138 9.82 -7.77 -7.19
C LYS A 138 10.39 -6.58 -6.43
N LEU A 139 9.95 -6.38 -5.19
CA LEU A 139 10.45 -5.31 -4.33
C LEU A 139 11.94 -5.46 -4.06
N PHE A 140 12.43 -6.68 -3.86
CA PHE A 140 13.85 -6.92 -3.63
C PHE A 140 14.69 -6.62 -4.88
N THR A 141 14.25 -7.08 -6.06
CA THR A 141 14.90 -6.76 -7.34
C THR A 141 14.92 -5.25 -7.58
N SER A 142 13.84 -4.56 -7.23
CA SER A 142 13.72 -3.10 -7.38
C SER A 142 14.63 -2.34 -6.41
N ILE A 143 14.75 -2.78 -5.16
CA ILE A 143 15.71 -2.22 -4.19
C ILE A 143 17.14 -2.38 -4.71
N LEU A 144 17.50 -3.56 -5.23
CA LEU A 144 18.82 -3.80 -5.81
C LEU A 144 19.09 -2.89 -7.01
N ALA A 145 18.08 -2.64 -7.86
CA ALA A 145 18.20 -1.70 -8.97
C ALA A 145 18.38 -0.26 -8.49
N VAL A 146 17.61 0.18 -7.50
CA VAL A 146 17.76 1.52 -6.92
C VAL A 146 19.11 1.68 -6.22
N GLN A 147 19.65 0.65 -5.58
CA GLN A 147 21.03 0.65 -5.07
C GLN A 147 22.05 0.89 -6.19
N GLN A 148 21.87 0.28 -7.37
CA GLN A 148 22.77 0.53 -8.50
C GLN A 148 22.55 1.92 -9.13
N ILE A 149 21.33 2.47 -9.07
CA ILE A 149 21.04 3.85 -9.48
C ILE A 149 21.75 4.84 -8.56
N GLU A 150 21.63 4.65 -7.25
CA GLU A 150 22.30 5.47 -6.23
C GLU A 150 23.83 5.48 -6.43
N ARG A 151 24.41 4.33 -6.80
CA ARG A 151 25.85 4.17 -7.08
C ARG A 151 26.28 4.71 -8.45
N GLY A 152 25.34 5.15 -9.29
CA GLY A 152 25.59 5.60 -10.66
C GLY A 152 25.94 4.47 -11.64
N ALA A 153 25.79 3.20 -11.24
CA ALA A 153 26.04 2.04 -12.09
C ALA A 153 24.85 1.72 -13.03
N LEU A 154 23.66 2.18 -12.67
CA LEU A 154 22.43 2.02 -13.45
C LEU A 154 21.77 3.39 -13.66
N GLY A 155 21.39 3.74 -14.89
CA GLY A 155 20.67 4.97 -15.18
C GLY A 155 19.17 4.75 -15.21
N LEU A 156 18.39 5.56 -14.50
CA LEU A 156 16.92 5.41 -14.45
C LEU A 156 16.27 5.61 -15.84
N GLU A 157 16.72 6.60 -16.61
CA GLU A 157 16.26 6.84 -17.99
C GLU A 157 17.15 6.16 -19.04
N ALA A 158 18.17 5.39 -18.64
CA ALA A 158 18.98 4.65 -19.60
C ALA A 158 18.14 3.52 -20.23
N THR A 159 18.40 3.23 -21.50
CA THR A 159 17.73 2.13 -22.18
C THR A 159 18.28 0.80 -21.70
N VAL A 160 17.44 -0.22 -21.64
CA VAL A 160 17.87 -1.59 -21.32
C VAL A 160 18.92 -2.07 -22.31
N ALA A 161 18.76 -1.72 -23.60
CA ALA A 161 19.68 -2.06 -24.67
C ALA A 161 21.10 -1.50 -24.48
N SER A 162 21.27 -0.43 -23.71
CA SER A 162 22.60 0.10 -23.37
C SER A 162 23.42 -0.85 -22.47
N TYR A 163 22.74 -1.71 -21.70
CA TYR A 163 23.37 -2.72 -20.83
C TYR A 163 23.34 -4.13 -21.45
N LEU A 164 22.26 -4.43 -22.18
CA LEU A 164 22.02 -5.71 -22.85
C LEU A 164 21.75 -5.47 -24.35
N PRO A 165 22.78 -5.34 -25.20
CA PRO A 165 22.59 -5.00 -26.62
C PRO A 165 21.63 -5.93 -27.36
N ASP A 166 21.69 -7.24 -27.10
CA ASP A 166 20.82 -8.24 -27.71
C ASP A 166 19.33 -8.06 -27.36
N PHE A 167 19.02 -7.32 -26.29
CA PHE A 167 17.64 -6.98 -25.92
C PHE A 167 17.00 -5.96 -26.85
N GLY A 168 17.78 -5.08 -27.50
CA GLY A 168 17.27 -3.99 -28.35
C GLY A 168 16.58 -4.45 -29.65
N GLN A 169 16.35 -5.75 -29.81
CA GLN A 169 15.64 -6.34 -30.95
C GLN A 169 14.12 -6.20 -30.79
N ALA A 170 13.38 -6.52 -31.86
CA ALA A 170 11.91 -6.57 -31.85
C ALA A 170 11.19 -5.30 -31.34
N GLY A 171 11.74 -4.11 -31.61
CA GLY A 171 11.13 -2.83 -31.25
C GLY A 171 11.34 -2.40 -29.79
N LYS A 172 12.30 -3.01 -29.07
CA LYS A 172 12.56 -2.77 -27.65
C LYS A 172 13.71 -1.82 -27.33
N GLN A 173 14.40 -1.32 -28.35
CA GLN A 173 15.63 -0.52 -28.19
C GLN A 173 15.47 0.72 -27.30
N ASP A 174 14.24 1.25 -27.20
CA ASP A 174 13.93 2.48 -26.47
C ASP A 174 13.34 2.22 -25.08
N ILE A 175 13.16 0.96 -24.65
CA ILE A 175 12.64 0.65 -23.31
C ILE A 175 13.66 1.08 -22.25
N THR A 176 13.23 1.88 -21.28
CA THR A 176 14.07 2.38 -20.18
C THR A 176 13.97 1.55 -18.90
N ILE A 177 14.96 1.69 -18.01
CA ILE A 177 14.92 1.09 -16.66
C ILE A 177 13.70 1.56 -15.87
N ARG A 178 13.35 2.85 -15.94
CA ARG A 178 12.12 3.38 -15.33
C ARG A 178 10.89 2.65 -15.84
N GLN A 179 10.77 2.41 -17.14
CA GLN A 179 9.62 1.72 -17.71
C GLN A 179 9.52 0.25 -17.28
N LEU A 180 10.65 -0.42 -17.03
CA LEU A 180 10.63 -1.74 -16.39
C LEU A 180 10.09 -1.66 -14.96
N LEU A 181 10.64 -0.75 -14.14
CA LEU A 181 10.29 -0.58 -12.72
C LEU A 181 8.84 -0.10 -12.48
N THR A 182 8.23 0.53 -13.47
CA THR A 182 6.88 1.14 -13.37
C THR A 182 5.83 0.43 -14.22
N HIS A 183 6.17 -0.70 -14.83
CA HIS A 183 5.28 -1.48 -15.68
C HIS A 183 4.71 -0.74 -16.90
N THR A 184 5.51 0.14 -17.50
CA THR A 184 5.14 0.94 -18.68
C THR A 184 6.00 0.61 -19.91
N SER A 185 6.65 -0.56 -19.94
CA SER A 185 7.50 -1.02 -21.05
C SER A 185 6.72 -1.40 -22.32
N GLY A 186 5.41 -1.60 -22.22
CA GLY A 186 4.56 -2.11 -23.30
C GLY A 186 4.54 -3.64 -23.43
N PHE A 187 5.28 -4.37 -22.60
CA PHE A 187 5.24 -5.84 -22.61
C PHE A 187 3.88 -6.41 -22.25
N ARG A 188 3.55 -7.58 -22.82
CA ARG A 188 2.46 -8.41 -22.31
C ARG A 188 2.75 -8.85 -20.87
N ALA A 189 1.70 -9.23 -20.15
CA ALA A 189 1.84 -9.61 -18.74
C ALA A 189 2.82 -10.77 -18.52
N TRP A 190 2.78 -11.78 -19.39
CA TRP A 190 3.48 -13.04 -19.15
C TRP A 190 3.63 -13.88 -20.43
N ILE A 191 4.68 -14.72 -20.48
CA ILE A 191 4.90 -15.78 -21.50
C ILE A 191 5.38 -17.08 -20.82
N PRO A 192 5.05 -18.27 -21.35
CA PRO A 192 5.40 -19.56 -20.76
C PRO A 192 6.86 -19.95 -21.01
N LEU A 193 7.80 -19.31 -20.30
CA LEU A 193 9.23 -19.62 -20.43
C LEU A 193 9.54 -21.08 -20.07
N TYR A 194 8.76 -21.68 -19.18
CA TYR A 194 8.91 -23.09 -18.81
C TYR A 194 8.69 -24.08 -19.97
N ASN A 195 8.13 -23.65 -21.11
CA ASN A 195 8.02 -24.49 -22.31
C ASN A 195 9.34 -24.58 -23.09
N ALA A 196 10.26 -23.64 -22.89
CA ALA A 196 11.59 -23.69 -23.50
C ALA A 196 12.52 -24.62 -22.69
N PRO A 197 13.17 -25.61 -23.32
CA PRO A 197 13.93 -26.62 -22.58
C PRO A 197 15.23 -26.08 -21.99
N THR A 198 15.93 -25.17 -22.68
CA THR A 198 17.21 -24.62 -22.22
C THR A 198 17.08 -23.22 -21.62
N TYR A 199 18.11 -22.75 -20.91
CA TYR A 199 18.14 -21.37 -20.40
C TYR A 199 18.30 -20.38 -21.56
N GLU A 200 19.13 -20.70 -22.53
CA GLU A 200 19.40 -19.90 -23.73
C GLU A 200 18.14 -19.69 -24.56
N GLU A 201 17.30 -20.70 -24.71
CA GLU A 201 16.02 -20.57 -25.42
C GLU A 201 15.01 -19.72 -24.65
N LYS A 202 15.00 -19.79 -23.30
CA LYS A 202 14.17 -18.88 -22.48
C LYS A 202 14.57 -17.43 -22.70
N LEU A 203 15.87 -17.15 -22.70
CA LEU A 203 16.36 -15.81 -22.98
C LEU A 203 16.04 -15.36 -24.41
N ARG A 204 16.13 -16.26 -25.41
CA ARG A 204 15.68 -15.98 -26.79
C ARG A 204 14.21 -15.60 -26.86
N LEU A 205 13.33 -16.23 -26.08
CA LEU A 205 11.94 -15.82 -26.00
C LEU A 205 11.80 -14.38 -25.48
N ILE A 206 12.55 -14.01 -24.44
CA ILE A 206 12.55 -12.63 -23.89
C ILE A 206 13.12 -11.63 -24.91
N TRP A 207 14.26 -11.94 -25.55
CA TRP A 207 14.88 -11.08 -26.57
C TRP A 207 14.03 -10.93 -27.83
N ASN A 208 13.16 -11.89 -28.15
CA ASN A 208 12.28 -11.83 -29.32
C ASN A 208 10.86 -11.34 -29.00
N GLU A 209 10.51 -11.16 -27.73
CA GLU A 209 9.18 -10.69 -27.34
C GLU A 209 8.99 -9.21 -27.74
N ALA A 210 8.14 -8.95 -28.72
CA ALA A 210 7.82 -7.57 -29.11
C ALA A 210 6.85 -6.94 -28.09
N PRO A 211 6.98 -5.65 -27.75
CA PRO A 211 5.99 -4.94 -26.94
C PRO A 211 4.61 -4.97 -27.62
N LEU A 212 3.54 -5.17 -26.83
CA LEU A 212 2.16 -5.04 -27.31
C LEU A 212 1.78 -3.58 -27.58
N ASN A 213 2.36 -2.67 -26.81
CA ASN A 213 2.13 -1.23 -26.91
C ASN A 213 3.49 -0.52 -27.03
N PRO A 214 3.55 0.67 -27.64
CA PRO A 214 4.75 1.48 -27.59
C PRO A 214 5.21 1.73 -26.14
N PRO A 215 6.52 1.70 -25.83
CA PRO A 215 7.00 1.96 -24.49
C PRO A 215 6.57 3.34 -23.97
N GLY A 216 6.05 3.38 -22.74
CA GLY A 216 5.60 4.58 -22.07
C GLY A 216 4.16 5.02 -22.39
N THR A 217 3.40 4.28 -23.21
CA THR A 217 2.02 4.69 -23.57
C THR A 217 0.94 3.93 -22.82
N THR A 218 1.28 2.85 -22.12
CA THR A 218 0.30 1.99 -21.45
C THR A 218 0.94 1.36 -20.22
N TYR A 219 0.22 1.41 -19.10
CA TYR A 219 0.53 0.57 -17.96
C TYR A 219 0.00 -0.86 -18.20
N LEU A 220 0.87 -1.85 -18.05
CA LEU A 220 0.50 -3.26 -18.04
C LEU A 220 1.47 -4.02 -17.12
N TYR A 221 0.95 -4.50 -15.99
CA TYR A 221 1.71 -5.35 -15.08
C TYR A 221 2.29 -6.55 -15.83
N SER A 222 3.61 -6.72 -15.75
CA SER A 222 4.38 -7.66 -16.58
C SER A 222 5.57 -8.25 -15.83
N ASP A 223 5.64 -9.57 -15.77
CA ASP A 223 6.75 -10.30 -15.17
C ASP A 223 8.05 -10.14 -15.97
N LEU A 224 7.92 -9.94 -17.29
CA LEU A 224 9.06 -9.75 -18.19
C LEU A 224 9.89 -8.53 -17.81
N ASN A 225 9.29 -7.51 -17.21
CA ASN A 225 10.01 -6.34 -16.76
C ASN A 225 11.07 -6.68 -15.72
N LEU A 226 10.69 -7.44 -14.69
CA LEU A 226 11.57 -7.72 -13.57
C LEU A 226 12.54 -8.88 -13.89
N ILE A 227 12.14 -9.82 -14.76
CA ILE A 227 13.08 -10.80 -15.33
C ILE A 227 14.15 -10.08 -16.15
N THR A 228 13.78 -9.11 -16.98
CA THR A 228 14.74 -8.32 -17.76
C THR A 228 15.65 -7.49 -16.84
N LEU A 229 15.09 -6.87 -15.80
CA LEU A 229 15.84 -6.09 -14.84
C LEU A 229 16.88 -6.95 -14.09
N GLN A 230 16.55 -8.19 -13.74
CA GLN A 230 17.52 -9.15 -13.21
C GLN A 230 18.72 -9.31 -14.16
N LEU A 231 18.48 -9.56 -15.46
CA LEU A 231 19.56 -9.76 -16.42
C LEU A 231 20.47 -8.52 -16.51
N VAL A 232 19.89 -7.32 -16.42
CA VAL A 232 20.68 -6.07 -16.35
C VAL A 232 21.53 -6.04 -15.08
N LEU A 233 20.95 -6.34 -13.91
CA LEU A 233 21.67 -6.34 -12.64
C LEU A 233 22.81 -7.34 -12.63
N GLU A 234 22.58 -8.56 -13.10
CA GLU A 234 23.61 -9.61 -13.17
C GLU A 234 24.71 -9.21 -14.17
N LYS A 235 24.36 -8.56 -15.28
CA LYS A 235 25.32 -8.05 -16.27
C LYS A 235 26.22 -6.96 -15.70
N ILE A 236 25.68 -5.96 -15.02
CA ILE A 236 26.46 -4.81 -14.54
C ILE A 236 27.23 -5.11 -13.25
N THR A 237 26.78 -6.07 -12.45
CA THR A 237 27.44 -6.45 -11.19
C THR A 237 28.34 -7.68 -11.31
N GLY A 238 28.14 -8.51 -12.33
CA GLY A 238 28.82 -9.81 -12.47
C GLY A 238 28.42 -10.84 -11.41
N ARG A 239 27.32 -10.62 -10.69
CA ARG A 239 26.86 -11.45 -9.56
C ARG A 239 25.42 -11.88 -9.78
N MET A 240 25.09 -13.11 -9.39
CA MET A 240 23.73 -13.63 -9.45
C MET A 240 22.79 -12.89 -8.49
N LEU A 241 21.51 -12.81 -8.86
CA LEU A 241 20.50 -12.07 -8.09
C LEU A 241 20.34 -12.57 -6.64
N ASP A 242 20.45 -13.87 -6.40
CA ASP A 242 20.36 -14.46 -5.07
C ASP A 242 21.54 -14.05 -4.15
N ALA A 243 22.75 -13.97 -4.73
CA ALA A 243 23.92 -13.45 -4.04
C ALA A 243 23.78 -11.94 -3.77
N LEU A 244 23.27 -11.16 -4.72
CA LEU A 244 22.98 -9.74 -4.51
C LEU A 244 21.98 -9.52 -3.38
N LEU A 245 20.84 -10.23 -3.40
CA LEU A 245 19.84 -10.19 -2.34
C LEU A 245 20.46 -10.47 -0.96
N ARG A 246 21.26 -11.54 -0.87
CA ARG A 246 21.89 -11.96 0.38
C ARG A 246 22.85 -10.91 0.92
N ASP A 247 23.75 -10.43 0.08
CA ASP A 247 24.90 -9.65 0.53
C ASP A 247 24.56 -8.15 0.67
N GLU A 248 23.61 -7.64 -0.12
CA GLU A 248 23.27 -6.20 -0.16
C GLU A 248 22.02 -5.85 0.66
N ILE A 249 21.17 -6.84 0.99
CA ILE A 249 19.91 -6.62 1.71
C ILE A 249 19.79 -7.54 2.94
N THR A 250 19.63 -8.85 2.75
CA THR A 250 19.16 -9.71 3.85
C THR A 250 20.23 -9.96 4.90
N GLY A 251 21.49 -10.09 4.51
CA GLY A 251 22.64 -10.19 5.41
C GLY A 251 22.81 -8.94 6.27
N PRO A 252 22.98 -7.74 5.67
CA PRO A 252 23.11 -6.48 6.42
C PRO A 252 21.93 -6.17 7.36
N LEU A 253 20.71 -6.56 6.98
CA LEU A 253 19.50 -6.32 7.78
C LEU A 253 19.18 -7.42 8.80
N GLY A 254 19.90 -8.56 8.77
CA GLY A 254 19.65 -9.69 9.67
C GLY A 254 18.38 -10.48 9.35
N MET A 255 17.96 -10.50 8.08
CA MET A 255 16.77 -11.21 7.60
C MET A 255 17.10 -12.70 7.33
N HIS A 256 17.16 -13.51 8.38
CA HIS A 256 17.65 -14.91 8.35
C HIS A 256 16.67 -15.95 7.78
N ARG A 257 15.45 -15.53 7.44
CA ARG A 257 14.40 -16.33 6.82
C ARG A 257 14.04 -15.83 5.42
N THR A 258 14.75 -14.82 4.91
CA THR A 258 14.55 -14.29 3.55
C THR A 258 15.64 -14.73 2.58
N ARG A 259 15.26 -15.47 1.53
CA ARG A 259 16.18 -15.91 0.46
C ARG A 259 15.46 -16.53 -0.73
N TYR A 260 16.14 -16.63 -1.86
CA TYR A 260 15.81 -17.62 -2.89
C TYR A 260 16.20 -19.03 -2.45
N ASN A 261 15.53 -20.04 -3.01
CA ASN A 261 15.84 -21.46 -2.85
C ASN A 261 16.15 -21.86 -1.39
N PRO A 262 15.15 -21.84 -0.50
CA PRO A 262 15.36 -22.20 0.90
C PRO A 262 15.87 -23.64 1.03
N PRO A 263 16.73 -23.96 2.02
CA PRO A 263 17.24 -25.32 2.19
C PRO A 263 16.11 -26.32 2.47
N ALA A 264 16.26 -27.57 2.03
CA ALA A 264 15.26 -28.63 2.25
C ALA A 264 14.87 -28.82 3.72
N ALA A 265 15.79 -28.56 4.66
CA ALA A 265 15.53 -28.61 6.10
C ALA A 265 14.50 -27.58 6.59
N TRP A 266 14.22 -26.52 5.82
CA TRP A 266 13.18 -25.54 6.14
C TRP A 266 11.78 -26.03 5.79
N ARG A 267 11.63 -27.08 4.97
CA ARG A 267 10.34 -27.54 4.45
C ARG A 267 9.26 -27.68 5.55
N PRO A 268 9.51 -28.26 6.74
CA PRO A 268 8.52 -28.31 7.83
C PRO A 268 8.06 -26.96 8.39
N ARG A 269 8.77 -25.87 8.08
CA ARG A 269 8.45 -24.48 8.45
C ARG A 269 8.01 -23.63 7.27
N ILE A 270 7.91 -24.21 6.07
CA ILE A 270 7.44 -23.51 4.87
C ILE A 270 5.96 -23.81 4.67
N ALA A 271 5.14 -22.80 4.40
CA ALA A 271 3.77 -22.99 3.98
C ALA A 271 3.73 -23.65 2.59
N ALA A 272 2.93 -24.70 2.44
CA ALA A 272 2.69 -25.30 1.12
C ALA A 272 1.87 -24.33 0.25
N THR A 273 2.07 -24.39 -1.07
CA THR A 273 1.39 -23.52 -2.02
C THR A 273 0.29 -24.27 -2.75
N GLU A 274 0.56 -24.91 -3.88
CA GLU A 274 -0.46 -25.48 -4.74
C GLU A 274 -0.18 -26.95 -5.03
N ASP A 275 -1.22 -27.75 -5.19
CA ASP A 275 -1.15 -28.99 -5.93
C ASP A 275 -1.11 -28.69 -7.45
N ALA A 276 0.10 -28.49 -7.96
CA ALA A 276 0.36 -28.01 -9.31
C ALA A 276 0.23 -29.14 -10.33
N ARG A 277 -0.93 -29.22 -10.99
CA ARG A 277 -1.25 -30.18 -12.06
C ARG A 277 -2.04 -29.51 -13.20
N LYS A 278 -2.01 -30.09 -14.39
CA LYS A 278 -2.84 -29.62 -15.52
C LYS A 278 -4.32 -29.94 -15.22
N PRO A 279 -5.28 -29.09 -15.64
CA PRO A 279 -5.12 -27.91 -16.51
C PRO A 279 -4.91 -26.55 -15.80
N TRP A 280 -4.91 -26.48 -14.47
CA TRP A 280 -4.82 -25.18 -13.76
C TRP A 280 -3.38 -24.68 -13.56
N SER A 281 -2.39 -25.57 -13.58
CA SER A 281 -0.96 -25.24 -13.57
C SER A 281 -0.31 -25.50 -14.93
N GLY A 282 0.71 -24.70 -15.27
CA GLY A 282 1.50 -24.90 -16.49
C GLY A 282 2.37 -26.16 -16.45
N LEU A 283 2.72 -26.61 -15.25
CA LEU A 283 3.57 -27.76 -14.98
C LEU A 283 2.85 -28.80 -14.09
N ASP A 284 3.32 -30.04 -14.14
CA ASP A 284 2.87 -31.14 -13.29
C ASP A 284 3.96 -31.45 -12.24
N ARG A 285 3.83 -30.84 -11.06
CA ARG A 285 4.81 -30.93 -9.96
C ARG A 285 4.22 -31.57 -8.69
N GLY A 286 2.93 -31.89 -8.69
CA GLY A 286 2.21 -32.29 -7.48
C GLY A 286 2.19 -31.17 -6.44
N LEU A 287 2.20 -31.52 -5.15
CA LEU A 287 2.20 -30.55 -4.06
C LEU A 287 3.50 -29.73 -4.03
N VAL A 288 3.42 -28.47 -4.45
CA VAL A 288 4.52 -27.50 -4.41
C VAL A 288 4.72 -27.02 -2.98
N TRP A 289 5.81 -27.49 -2.37
CA TRP A 289 6.13 -27.23 -0.97
C TRP A 289 7.65 -27.18 -0.73
N GLY A 290 8.16 -25.96 -0.49
CA GLY A 290 9.59 -25.68 -0.32
C GLY A 290 10.29 -25.20 -1.58
N GLU A 291 9.56 -25.05 -2.68
CA GLU A 291 10.03 -24.59 -4.00
C GLU A 291 9.13 -23.47 -4.50
N VAL A 292 9.66 -22.60 -5.37
CA VAL A 292 8.89 -21.47 -5.92
C VAL A 292 7.64 -21.96 -6.66
N HIS A 293 6.52 -21.28 -6.42
CA HIS A 293 5.20 -21.53 -7.00
C HIS A 293 5.15 -21.14 -8.47
N ASP A 294 5.70 -19.98 -8.83
CA ASP A 294 5.72 -19.47 -10.20
C ASP A 294 6.51 -20.39 -11.14
N GLU A 295 5.85 -20.83 -12.22
CA GLU A 295 6.41 -21.83 -13.14
C GLU A 295 7.60 -21.28 -13.94
N ASN A 296 7.63 -19.98 -14.26
CA ASN A 296 8.76 -19.38 -14.96
C ASN A 296 9.98 -19.30 -14.04
N ALA A 297 9.82 -18.80 -12.82
CA ALA A 297 10.87 -18.74 -11.82
C ALA A 297 11.41 -20.13 -11.50
N PHE A 298 10.53 -21.13 -11.37
CA PHE A 298 10.94 -22.52 -11.21
C PHE A 298 11.81 -22.98 -12.38
N SER A 299 11.39 -22.72 -13.63
CA SER A 299 12.13 -23.10 -14.83
C SER A 299 13.46 -22.35 -15.03
N LEU A 300 13.64 -21.22 -14.34
CA LEU A 300 14.88 -20.42 -14.27
C LEU A 300 15.76 -20.82 -13.07
N GLY A 301 15.55 -21.98 -12.47
CA GLY A 301 16.35 -22.48 -11.34
C GLY A 301 15.95 -21.87 -9.99
N GLY A 302 14.76 -21.30 -9.89
CA GLY A 302 14.20 -20.74 -8.65
C GLY A 302 14.65 -19.32 -8.34
N VAL A 303 15.51 -18.71 -9.15
CA VAL A 303 16.01 -17.34 -8.99
C VAL A 303 15.55 -16.48 -10.17
N ALA A 304 14.46 -15.74 -9.98
CA ALA A 304 13.95 -14.82 -10.97
C ALA A 304 13.65 -13.43 -10.38
N GLY A 305 13.83 -12.38 -11.18
CA GLY A 305 13.59 -11.00 -10.75
C GLY A 305 12.14 -10.73 -10.38
N HIS A 306 11.19 -11.50 -10.92
CA HIS A 306 9.76 -11.31 -10.71
C HIS A 306 9.16 -12.15 -9.56
N ALA A 307 9.82 -13.25 -9.15
CA ALA A 307 9.33 -14.22 -8.16
C ALA A 307 10.46 -15.13 -7.61
N GLY A 308 10.21 -15.84 -6.52
CA GLY A 308 11.11 -16.87 -5.97
C GLY A 308 11.76 -16.57 -4.63
N VAL A 309 11.56 -15.37 -4.08
CA VAL A 309 11.99 -15.07 -2.71
C VAL A 309 11.03 -15.72 -1.72
N PHE A 310 11.59 -16.42 -0.75
CA PHE A 310 10.89 -16.90 0.44
C PHE A 310 11.16 -15.95 1.61
N SER A 311 10.19 -15.71 2.49
CA SER A 311 10.37 -14.94 3.72
C SER A 311 9.35 -15.29 4.80
N ASN A 312 9.57 -14.86 6.04
CA ASN A 312 8.53 -14.81 7.08
C ASN A 312 8.06 -13.36 7.31
N ALA A 313 7.04 -13.20 8.16
CA ALA A 313 6.45 -11.90 8.44
C ALA A 313 7.41 -10.96 9.16
N TRP A 314 8.22 -11.47 10.11
CA TRP A 314 9.16 -10.67 10.87
C TRP A 314 10.25 -10.03 9.98
N ASP A 315 10.83 -10.78 9.07
CA ASP A 315 11.87 -10.27 8.18
C ASP A 315 11.31 -9.23 7.20
N LEU A 316 10.09 -9.43 6.69
CA LEU A 316 9.42 -8.38 5.90
C LEU A 316 9.11 -7.14 6.73
N ALA A 317 8.85 -7.29 8.04
CA ALA A 317 8.68 -6.14 8.92
C ALA A 317 10.00 -5.39 9.10
N VAL A 318 11.14 -6.10 9.16
CA VAL A 318 12.48 -5.47 9.15
C VAL A 318 12.69 -4.68 7.87
N LEU A 319 12.37 -5.25 6.71
CA LEU A 319 12.42 -4.53 5.44
C LEU A 319 11.52 -3.28 5.44
N GLY A 320 10.26 -3.43 5.84
CA GLY A 320 9.31 -2.33 5.92
C GLY A 320 9.78 -1.21 6.84
N ARG A 321 10.31 -1.56 8.02
CA ARG A 321 10.88 -0.60 8.97
C ARG A 321 12.12 0.08 8.42
N THR A 322 12.95 -0.64 7.67
CA THR A 322 14.14 -0.09 6.99
C THR A 322 13.74 1.01 6.03
N LEU A 323 12.75 0.75 5.17
CA LEU A 323 12.25 1.73 4.20
C LEU A 323 11.56 2.91 4.89
N LEU A 324 10.70 2.67 5.88
CA LEU A 324 10.06 3.74 6.65
C LEU A 324 11.07 4.58 7.48
N ASN A 325 12.29 4.08 7.72
CA ASN A 325 13.40 4.83 8.32
C ASN A 325 14.29 5.56 7.28
N GLY A 326 13.88 5.62 6.00
CA GLY A 326 14.71 6.20 4.94
C GLY A 326 15.93 5.34 4.61
N GLY A 327 15.77 4.01 4.61
CA GLY A 327 16.75 3.05 4.10
C GLY A 327 17.72 2.47 5.15
N ALA A 328 17.47 2.70 6.44
CA ALA A 328 18.34 2.25 7.53
C ALA A 328 17.63 1.44 8.62
N TYR A 329 18.31 0.43 9.16
CA TYR A 329 17.85 -0.40 10.27
C TYR A 329 18.98 -0.67 11.26
N GLY A 330 18.82 -0.15 12.48
CA GLY A 330 19.91 -0.13 13.44
C GLY A 330 21.11 0.62 12.86
N ARG A 331 22.24 -0.07 12.76
CA ARG A 331 23.51 0.46 12.21
C ARG A 331 23.67 0.25 10.71
N SER A 332 22.82 -0.56 10.09
CA SER A 332 22.92 -0.93 8.67
C SER A 332 22.11 0.04 7.81
N ARG A 333 22.68 0.47 6.70
CA ARG A 333 21.99 1.23 5.64
C ARG A 333 22.04 0.44 4.34
N VAL A 334 20.89 0.29 3.68
CA VAL A 334 20.78 -0.36 2.37
C VAL A 334 20.41 0.63 1.25
N LEU A 335 19.85 1.79 1.59
CA LEU A 335 19.53 2.89 0.66
C LEU A 335 19.70 4.23 1.37
N GLU A 336 20.00 5.29 0.64
CA GLU A 336 19.88 6.67 1.14
C GLU A 336 18.39 7.11 1.21
N PRO A 337 18.03 8.08 2.07
CA PRO A 337 16.65 8.54 2.20
C PRO A 337 16.03 9.01 0.88
N GLU A 338 16.80 9.71 0.05
CA GLU A 338 16.38 10.18 -1.27
C GLU A 338 16.09 9.02 -2.23
N SER A 339 16.85 7.93 -2.14
CA SER A 339 16.60 6.71 -2.92
C SER A 339 15.30 6.03 -2.50
N VAL A 340 14.99 6.02 -1.20
CA VAL A 340 13.69 5.53 -0.71
C VAL A 340 12.55 6.44 -1.18
N GLU A 341 12.75 7.76 -1.19
CA GLU A 341 11.76 8.71 -1.72
C GLU A 341 11.45 8.43 -3.20
N LEU A 342 12.45 8.12 -4.03
CA LEU A 342 12.23 7.69 -5.40
C LEU A 342 11.35 6.44 -5.47
N MET A 343 11.57 5.46 -4.59
CA MET A 343 10.74 4.25 -4.55
C MET A 343 9.26 4.54 -4.22
N PHE A 344 8.96 5.63 -3.51
CA PHE A 344 7.61 6.02 -3.08
C PHE A 344 7.05 7.23 -3.85
N THR A 345 7.70 7.63 -4.94
CA THR A 345 7.27 8.72 -5.82
C THR A 345 6.49 8.15 -7.00
N ASP A 346 5.28 8.65 -7.27
CA ASP A 346 4.51 8.20 -8.42
C ASP A 346 5.11 8.66 -9.75
N PHE A 347 5.62 7.71 -10.53
CA PHE A 347 6.12 7.90 -11.89
C PHE A 347 5.06 7.61 -12.96
N ASN A 348 3.86 7.16 -12.55
CA ASN A 348 2.75 6.78 -13.40
C ASN A 348 1.59 7.79 -13.38
N THR A 349 1.85 9.06 -13.09
CA THR A 349 0.83 10.13 -13.09
C THR A 349 0.01 10.26 -14.40
N ALA A 350 0.49 9.70 -15.51
CA ALA A 350 -0.23 9.62 -16.79
C ALA A 350 -1.22 8.44 -16.88
N PHE A 351 -1.27 7.56 -15.88
CA PHE A 351 -2.09 6.35 -15.79
C PHE A 351 -2.87 6.34 -14.45
N PRO A 352 -3.91 7.18 -14.31
CA PRO A 352 -4.68 7.27 -13.07
C PRO A 352 -5.26 5.91 -12.65
N GLY A 353 -5.08 5.55 -11.37
CA GLY A 353 -5.44 4.22 -10.83
C GLY A 353 -4.30 3.21 -10.84
N ASP A 354 -3.24 3.46 -11.60
CA ASP A 354 -2.04 2.61 -11.69
C ASP A 354 -0.81 3.31 -11.10
N GLU A 355 -1.00 4.11 -10.04
CA GLU A 355 0.08 4.86 -9.39
C GLU A 355 1.19 3.91 -8.95
N HIS A 356 2.43 4.22 -9.35
CA HIS A 356 3.58 3.34 -9.15
C HIS A 356 4.85 4.14 -8.87
N GLY A 357 5.55 3.73 -7.83
CA GLY A 357 6.94 4.08 -7.63
C GLY A 357 7.88 3.15 -8.36
N LEU A 358 9.15 3.17 -7.95
CA LEU A 358 10.14 2.25 -8.48
C LEU A 358 9.96 0.85 -7.87
N GLY A 359 9.11 0.04 -8.50
CA GLY A 359 8.76 -1.32 -8.11
C GLY A 359 7.62 -1.45 -7.09
N PHE A 360 7.26 -0.37 -6.39
CA PHE A 360 6.12 -0.36 -5.46
C PHE A 360 4.86 0.13 -6.17
N GLU A 361 3.75 -0.57 -5.95
CA GLU A 361 2.42 -0.01 -6.19
C GLU A 361 2.13 1.07 -5.15
N LEU A 362 1.48 2.16 -5.56
CA LEU A 362 1.10 3.28 -4.69
C LEU A 362 -0.42 3.50 -4.71
N TYR A 363 -0.96 3.99 -3.60
CA TYR A 363 -2.36 4.43 -3.48
C TYR A 363 -3.46 3.41 -3.85
N GLN A 364 -3.15 2.11 -3.76
CA GLN A 364 -4.02 1.02 -4.23
C GLN A 364 -5.06 0.56 -3.18
N HIS A 365 -6.23 1.19 -3.14
CA HIS A 365 -7.31 0.85 -2.20
C HIS A 365 -7.77 -0.62 -2.28
N TRP A 366 -7.64 -1.25 -3.45
CA TRP A 366 -8.10 -2.63 -3.68
C TRP A 366 -7.36 -3.71 -2.87
N TYR A 367 -6.22 -3.39 -2.24
CA TYR A 367 -5.61 -4.24 -1.22
C TYR A 367 -5.02 -3.49 -0.03
N MET A 368 -4.67 -2.20 -0.19
CA MET A 368 -4.21 -1.35 0.91
C MET A 368 -5.38 -0.81 1.75
N GLY A 369 -6.63 -0.98 1.30
CA GLY A 369 -7.83 -0.47 1.97
C GLY A 369 -7.67 0.99 2.40
N ALA A 370 -8.18 1.31 3.58
CA ALA A 370 -8.09 2.64 4.16
C ALA A 370 -6.67 3.03 4.66
N MET A 371 -5.66 2.16 4.52
CA MET A 371 -4.26 2.60 4.67
C MET A 371 -3.78 3.36 3.44
N ALA A 372 -4.45 3.21 2.29
CA ALA A 372 -4.08 3.88 1.05
C ALA A 372 -4.03 5.40 1.23
N THR A 373 -2.89 5.97 0.88
CA THR A 373 -2.66 7.40 0.72
C THR A 373 -1.80 7.57 -0.54
N PRO A 374 -1.65 8.78 -1.08
CA PRO A 374 -0.73 9.03 -2.20
C PRO A 374 0.74 8.63 -1.94
N HIS A 375 1.11 8.37 -0.68
CA HIS A 375 2.46 7.93 -0.29
C HIS A 375 2.49 6.50 0.29
N THR A 376 1.34 5.83 0.39
CA THR A 376 1.30 4.45 0.87
C THR A 376 1.82 3.56 -0.24
N ALA A 377 2.83 2.76 0.10
CA ALA A 377 3.54 1.90 -0.82
C ALA A 377 3.36 0.44 -0.42
N GLY A 378 3.20 -0.44 -1.41
CA GLY A 378 3.06 -1.86 -1.15
C GLY A 378 3.27 -2.73 -2.37
N HIS A 379 3.03 -4.03 -2.17
CA HIS A 379 2.90 -4.99 -3.26
C HIS A 379 2.14 -6.23 -2.76
N THR A 380 1.44 -6.90 -3.67
CA THR A 380 0.80 -8.20 -3.38
C THR A 380 1.56 -9.37 -4.00
N GLY A 381 1.41 -10.57 -3.45
CA GLY A 381 1.89 -11.82 -4.04
C GLY A 381 0.74 -12.76 -4.38
N PHE A 382 0.90 -13.49 -5.48
CA PHE A 382 -0.12 -14.42 -6.00
C PHE A 382 -0.51 -15.51 -4.99
N THR A 383 0.46 -15.97 -4.19
CA THR A 383 0.32 -16.98 -3.12
C THR A 383 -0.45 -16.49 -1.88
N GLY A 384 -0.89 -15.22 -1.85
CA GLY A 384 -1.69 -14.66 -0.76
C GLY A 384 -0.92 -13.70 0.14
N THR A 385 0.34 -13.41 -0.19
CA THR A 385 1.21 -12.49 0.56
C THR A 385 0.93 -11.02 0.22
N SER A 386 1.27 -10.10 1.12
CA SER A 386 1.25 -8.66 0.87
C SER A 386 2.05 -7.90 1.93
N LEU A 387 2.61 -6.76 1.52
CA LEU A 387 3.29 -5.77 2.34
C LEU A 387 2.66 -4.40 2.05
N VAL A 388 2.29 -3.65 3.09
CA VAL A 388 1.76 -2.28 2.99
C VAL A 388 2.50 -1.40 3.99
N LEU A 389 3.05 -0.28 3.51
CA LEU A 389 3.82 0.70 4.26
C LEU A 389 3.17 2.06 4.11
N ASP A 390 2.84 2.72 5.21
CA ASP A 390 2.28 4.07 5.21
C ASP A 390 3.21 5.05 5.94
N PRO A 391 4.04 5.80 5.20
CA PRO A 391 4.92 6.82 5.77
C PRO A 391 4.16 7.94 6.50
N SER A 392 2.91 8.23 6.12
CA SER A 392 2.13 9.33 6.70
C SER A 392 1.75 9.08 8.17
N THR A 393 1.65 7.80 8.54
CA THR A 393 1.34 7.37 9.92
C THR A 393 2.48 6.58 10.56
N ASP A 394 3.56 6.35 9.83
CA ASP A 394 4.70 5.52 10.21
C ASP A 394 4.27 4.08 10.57
N SER A 395 3.29 3.55 9.84
CA SER A 395 2.68 2.25 10.10
C SER A 395 2.93 1.25 8.98
N PHE A 396 2.83 -0.04 9.31
CA PHE A 396 3.04 -1.13 8.37
C PHE A 396 2.11 -2.30 8.69
N LEU A 397 1.73 -3.01 7.62
CA LEU A 397 0.92 -4.22 7.67
C LEU A 397 1.50 -5.27 6.72
N ILE A 398 1.61 -6.50 7.23
CA ILE A 398 2.04 -7.68 6.49
C ILE A 398 0.99 -8.76 6.69
N VAL A 399 0.55 -9.33 5.58
CA VAL A 399 -0.35 -10.49 5.56
C VAL A 399 0.30 -11.53 4.68
N LEU A 400 0.77 -12.64 5.26
CA LEU A 400 1.34 -13.76 4.52
C LEU A 400 0.40 -14.96 4.59
N GLY A 401 -0.36 -15.18 3.52
CA GLY A 401 -1.22 -16.36 3.37
C GLY A 401 -0.64 -17.41 2.43
N ASN A 402 -1.25 -18.59 2.41
CA ASN A 402 -1.08 -19.62 1.39
C ASN A 402 -2.38 -19.81 0.58
N SER A 403 -2.83 -18.74 -0.07
CA SER A 403 -4.15 -18.64 -0.71
C SER A 403 -4.36 -19.57 -1.91
N VAL A 404 -3.29 -20.12 -2.46
CA VAL A 404 -3.34 -21.09 -3.56
C VAL A 404 -3.32 -22.54 -3.06
N HIS A 405 -3.42 -22.76 -1.74
CA HIS A 405 -3.45 -24.09 -1.13
C HIS A 405 -4.89 -24.56 -0.91
N PRO A 406 -5.39 -25.56 -1.67
CA PRO A 406 -4.65 -26.48 -2.54
C PRO A 406 -4.58 -26.08 -4.02
N VAL A 407 -5.45 -25.17 -4.48
CA VAL A 407 -5.54 -24.80 -5.90
C VAL A 407 -5.70 -23.29 -6.09
N ARG A 408 -5.07 -22.73 -7.13
CA ARG A 408 -5.08 -21.28 -7.41
C ARG A 408 -6.47 -20.68 -7.71
N SER A 409 -7.42 -21.51 -8.15
CA SER A 409 -8.76 -21.07 -8.57
C SER A 409 -9.70 -20.75 -7.39
N TRP A 410 -9.36 -21.16 -6.17
CA TRP A 410 -10.20 -20.90 -4.99
C TRP A 410 -10.11 -19.45 -4.51
N ARG A 411 -8.95 -18.82 -4.67
CA ARG A 411 -8.74 -17.43 -4.28
C ARG A 411 -9.51 -16.51 -5.23
N SER A 412 -10.26 -15.56 -4.66
CA SER A 412 -10.84 -14.45 -5.39
C SER A 412 -10.54 -13.11 -4.71
N GLY A 413 -10.11 -12.13 -5.49
CA GLY A 413 -9.87 -10.75 -5.04
C GLY A 413 -8.85 -10.59 -3.90
N SER A 414 -9.07 -9.55 -3.10
CA SER A 414 -8.18 -9.08 -2.01
C SER A 414 -8.94 -8.76 -0.72
N ALA A 415 -10.16 -9.28 -0.55
CA ALA A 415 -11.01 -8.97 0.60
C ALA A 415 -10.33 -9.12 1.98
N PRO A 416 -9.53 -10.17 2.26
CA PRO A 416 -8.83 -10.28 3.55
C PRO A 416 -7.78 -9.20 3.75
N ARG A 417 -7.08 -8.80 2.67
CA ARG A 417 -6.07 -7.73 2.71
C ARG A 417 -6.74 -6.39 3.01
N VAL A 418 -7.84 -6.09 2.32
CA VAL A 418 -8.64 -4.86 2.54
C VAL A 418 -9.19 -4.82 3.95
N ALA A 419 -9.78 -5.91 4.45
CA ALA A 419 -10.30 -5.97 5.82
C ALA A 419 -9.19 -5.75 6.87
N ALA A 420 -8.03 -6.37 6.66
CA ALA A 420 -6.90 -6.20 7.56
C ALA A 420 -6.36 -4.76 7.53
N ALA A 421 -6.23 -4.18 6.33
CA ALA A 421 -5.75 -2.82 6.15
C ALA A 421 -6.72 -1.76 6.67
N ASN A 422 -8.04 -1.96 6.49
CA ASN A 422 -9.07 -1.10 7.09
C ASN A 422 -8.97 -1.07 8.62
N ASN A 423 -8.83 -2.25 9.24
CA ASN A 423 -8.64 -2.32 10.69
C ASN A 423 -7.31 -1.69 11.13
N MET A 424 -6.22 -1.90 10.39
CA MET A 424 -4.94 -1.27 10.71
C MET A 424 -5.01 0.27 10.60
N ALA A 425 -5.63 0.80 9.56
CA ALA A 425 -5.84 2.24 9.39
C ALA A 425 -6.70 2.84 10.51
N ARG A 426 -7.75 2.12 10.94
CA ARG A 426 -8.59 2.49 12.09
C ARG A 426 -7.85 2.41 13.42
N ALA A 427 -6.87 1.52 13.56
CA ALA A 427 -6.06 1.42 14.77
C ALA A 427 -5.23 2.69 15.01
N VAL A 428 -4.90 3.48 13.97
CA VAL A 428 -4.25 4.78 14.14
C VAL A 428 -5.29 5.84 14.55
N PRO A 429 -5.27 6.38 15.78
CA PRO A 429 -6.33 7.30 16.23
C PRO A 429 -6.29 8.66 15.51
N VAL A 430 -7.47 9.25 15.27
CA VAL A 430 -7.62 10.65 14.80
C VAL A 430 -7.97 11.53 16.00
N ARG A 431 -6.94 12.02 16.69
CA ARG A 431 -7.14 12.81 17.92
C ARG A 431 -7.94 14.09 17.63
N PRO A 432 -9.08 14.32 18.33
CA PRO A 432 -9.89 15.53 18.16
C PRO A 432 -9.10 16.80 18.46
N ARG A 433 -9.54 17.92 17.87
CA ARG A 433 -9.05 19.26 18.18
C ARG A 433 -9.66 19.81 19.47
N HIS A 434 -10.90 19.45 19.76
CA HIS A 434 -11.65 19.91 20.92
C HIS A 434 -12.21 18.72 21.70
N GLY A 435 -12.21 18.83 23.03
CA GLY A 435 -12.78 17.80 23.89
C GLY A 435 -12.11 16.41 23.77
N ARG A 436 -12.93 15.36 23.96
CA ARG A 436 -12.48 13.95 24.00
C ARG A 436 -12.82 13.17 22.73
N THR A 437 -13.83 13.60 21.99
CA THR A 437 -14.39 12.90 20.84
C THR A 437 -14.71 13.89 19.73
N ALA A 438 -14.65 13.45 18.49
CA ALA A 438 -15.18 14.12 17.31
C ALA A 438 -16.32 13.27 16.72
N TRP A 439 -17.19 13.86 15.92
CA TRP A 439 -18.13 13.11 15.11
C TRP A 439 -17.40 12.39 13.98
N PHE A 440 -17.66 11.11 13.79
CA PHE A 440 -17.04 10.25 12.80
C PHE A 440 -18.10 9.62 11.88
N SER A 441 -17.90 9.71 10.57
CA SER A 441 -18.86 9.31 9.55
C SER A 441 -19.06 7.80 9.38
N GLY A 442 -18.17 6.97 9.94
CA GLY A 442 -18.12 5.55 9.60
C GLY A 442 -17.27 5.25 8.36
N MET A 443 -17.10 3.96 8.07
CA MET A 443 -16.37 3.40 6.92
C MET A 443 -17.20 2.28 6.26
N VAL A 444 -18.52 2.31 6.40
CA VAL A 444 -19.39 1.30 5.81
C VAL A 444 -19.52 1.59 4.32
N THR A 445 -19.31 0.59 3.46
CA THR A 445 -19.56 0.68 2.01
C THR A 445 -21.06 0.69 1.71
N ALA A 446 -21.44 1.22 0.55
CA ALA A 446 -22.78 1.23 -0.02
C ALA A 446 -23.81 1.88 0.92
N THR A 447 -23.42 2.96 1.59
CA THR A 447 -24.27 3.64 2.58
C THR A 447 -24.30 5.14 2.38
N THR A 448 -25.24 5.78 3.07
CA THR A 448 -25.24 7.23 3.27
C THR A 448 -25.44 7.52 4.75
N ALA A 449 -24.49 8.24 5.34
CA ALA A 449 -24.52 8.67 6.73
C ALA A 449 -24.72 10.19 6.82
N THR A 450 -25.58 10.65 7.73
CA THR A 450 -25.87 12.08 7.93
C THR A 450 -25.65 12.55 9.36
N LEU A 451 -25.22 13.80 9.50
CA LEU A 451 -25.05 14.50 10.78
C LEU A 451 -25.67 15.89 10.66
N ALA A 452 -26.84 16.10 11.27
CA ALA A 452 -27.63 17.32 11.17
C ALA A 452 -27.67 18.11 12.47
N LEU A 453 -27.49 19.43 12.37
CA LEU A 453 -27.76 20.37 13.46
C LEU A 453 -29.28 20.58 13.60
N PRO A 454 -29.78 21.04 14.77
CA PRO A 454 -31.19 21.44 14.88
C PRO A 454 -31.51 22.62 13.96
N PRO A 455 -32.79 22.92 13.68
CA PRO A 455 -33.17 24.17 13.01
C PRO A 455 -32.65 25.40 13.77
N LEU A 456 -32.06 26.34 13.04
CA LEU A 456 -31.47 27.58 13.56
C LEU A 456 -32.08 28.80 12.88
N ASP A 457 -32.31 29.86 13.64
CA ASP A 457 -32.71 31.16 13.10
C ASP A 457 -31.46 31.97 12.73
N THR A 458 -31.16 31.97 11.43
CA THR A 458 -30.07 32.73 10.80
C THR A 458 -30.60 33.98 10.08
N SER A 459 -31.89 34.30 10.23
CA SER A 459 -32.53 35.45 9.58
C SER A 459 -31.93 36.84 9.94
N PRO A 460 -31.25 37.04 11.09
CA PRO A 460 -30.51 38.28 11.36
C PRO A 460 -29.38 38.58 10.37
N GLY A 461 -28.94 37.61 9.56
CA GLY A 461 -27.86 37.78 8.59
C GLY A 461 -26.47 37.49 9.18
N ASP A 462 -25.45 37.53 8.32
CA ASP A 462 -24.05 37.23 8.62
C ASP A 462 -23.82 35.87 9.30
N GLY A 463 -24.74 34.93 9.07
CA GLY A 463 -24.67 33.58 9.60
C GLY A 463 -23.42 32.85 9.08
N ARG A 464 -22.73 32.12 9.96
CA ARG A 464 -21.53 31.36 9.62
C ARG A 464 -21.40 30.09 10.44
N LEU A 465 -21.11 28.98 9.76
CA LEU A 465 -20.63 27.75 10.38
C LEU A 465 -19.10 27.76 10.45
N CYS A 466 -18.56 27.44 11.61
CA CYS A 466 -17.15 27.12 11.83
C CYS A 466 -17.02 25.74 12.47
N CYS A 467 -16.06 24.94 12.00
CA CYS A 467 -15.67 23.70 12.66
C CYS A 467 -14.25 23.27 12.27
N ALA A 468 -13.74 22.22 12.88
CA ALA A 468 -12.61 21.46 12.38
C ALA A 468 -13.12 20.28 11.53
N LEU A 469 -12.56 20.13 10.34
CA LEU A 469 -12.87 19.07 9.39
C LEU A 469 -11.61 18.24 9.11
N TRP A 470 -11.75 16.93 9.10
CA TRP A 470 -10.71 15.98 8.69
C TRP A 470 -11.36 14.96 7.76
N TRP A 471 -10.73 14.61 6.64
CA TRP A 471 -11.24 13.56 5.76
C TRP A 471 -10.13 12.76 5.09
N ASP A 472 -10.43 11.51 4.80
CA ASP A 472 -9.62 10.63 3.97
C ASP A 472 -10.61 9.63 3.40
N THR A 473 -11.07 9.84 2.17
CA THR A 473 -12.12 9.03 1.52
C THR A 473 -11.57 8.37 0.28
N GLU A 474 -12.29 7.39 -0.28
CA GLU A 474 -11.93 6.92 -1.61
C GLU A 474 -12.05 8.09 -2.61
N PRO A 475 -10.98 8.41 -3.36
CA PRO A 475 -11.01 9.53 -4.29
C PRO A 475 -12.10 9.36 -5.35
N GLN A 476 -12.88 10.41 -5.56
CA GLN A 476 -13.93 10.53 -6.59
C GLN A 476 -15.15 9.61 -6.41
N SER A 477 -15.00 8.46 -5.74
CA SER A 477 -16.08 7.52 -5.44
C SER A 477 -16.86 7.92 -4.19
N ASP A 478 -16.14 8.20 -3.10
CA ASP A 478 -16.74 8.61 -1.82
C ASP A 478 -16.77 10.14 -1.71
N ALA A 479 -17.89 10.69 -1.24
CA ALA A 479 -18.06 12.14 -1.11
C ALA A 479 -18.65 12.54 0.24
N LEU A 480 -18.04 13.55 0.86
CA LEU A 480 -18.60 14.27 2.00
C LEU A 480 -19.12 15.62 1.52
N THR A 481 -20.43 15.82 1.63
CA THR A 481 -21.12 17.05 1.23
C THR A 481 -21.69 17.76 2.46
N LEU A 482 -21.44 19.07 2.57
CA LEU A 482 -22.14 19.98 3.48
C LEU A 482 -23.35 20.53 2.73
N GLU A 483 -24.54 20.43 3.31
CA GLU A 483 -25.78 20.84 2.65
C GLU A 483 -26.76 21.46 3.66
N VAL A 484 -27.66 22.28 3.14
CA VAL A 484 -28.68 23.00 3.90
C VAL A 484 -30.07 22.75 3.35
N THR A 485 -31.07 22.91 4.21
CA THR A 485 -32.48 22.92 3.85
C THR A 485 -33.20 24.06 4.55
N THR A 486 -34.21 24.60 3.87
CA THR A 486 -35.10 25.67 4.36
C THR A 486 -36.58 25.25 4.33
N ASP A 487 -36.88 24.00 3.96
CA ASP A 487 -38.23 23.48 3.73
C ASP A 487 -38.52 22.20 4.54
N GLY A 488 -37.92 22.11 5.74
CA GLY A 488 -38.10 20.97 6.63
C GLY A 488 -37.43 19.68 6.15
N GLY A 489 -36.45 19.77 5.25
CA GLY A 489 -35.68 18.63 4.74
C GLY A 489 -36.25 17.97 3.48
N SER A 490 -37.24 18.61 2.83
CA SER A 490 -37.81 18.14 1.57
C SER A 490 -36.82 18.30 0.41
N THR A 491 -36.06 19.40 0.40
CA THR A 491 -34.96 19.65 -0.54
C THR A 491 -33.68 20.01 0.19
N TRP A 492 -32.55 19.57 -0.35
CA TRP A 492 -31.21 19.83 0.18
C TRP A 492 -30.34 20.48 -0.88
N GLN A 493 -29.70 21.58 -0.53
CA GLN A 493 -28.81 22.34 -1.39
C GLN A 493 -27.38 22.28 -0.85
N PRO A 494 -26.37 21.99 -1.70
CA PRO A 494 -24.98 22.04 -1.27
C PRO A 494 -24.61 23.43 -0.74
N LEU A 495 -23.87 23.47 0.35
CA LEU A 495 -23.42 24.68 1.01
C LEU A 495 -21.91 24.88 0.74
N PRO A 496 -21.52 25.92 -0.03
CA PRO A 496 -20.12 26.24 -0.25
C PRO A 496 -19.36 26.49 1.06
N PHE A 497 -18.10 26.05 1.13
CA PHE A 497 -17.24 26.33 2.28
C PHE A 497 -15.78 26.49 1.88
N THR A 498 -15.00 27.08 2.77
CA THR A 498 -13.55 27.21 2.65
C THR A 498 -12.87 26.40 3.75
N THR A 499 -11.83 25.65 3.39
CA THR A 499 -10.95 24.96 4.35
C THR A 499 -9.59 25.63 4.41
N ALA A 500 -9.04 25.80 5.61
CA ALA A 500 -7.70 26.34 5.82
C ALA A 500 -6.87 25.43 6.73
N ARG A 501 -5.60 25.25 6.39
CA ARG A 501 -4.60 24.52 7.18
C ARG A 501 -3.34 25.36 7.35
N HIS A 502 -2.74 25.30 8.53
CA HIS A 502 -1.50 26.02 8.81
C HIS A 502 -0.41 25.73 7.76
N GLY A 503 0.15 26.79 7.17
CA GLY A 503 1.21 26.69 6.15
C GLY A 503 0.74 26.31 4.74
N ARG A 504 -0.58 26.28 4.48
CA ARG A 504 -1.17 26.13 3.15
C ARG A 504 -2.13 27.29 2.90
N GLN A 505 -2.33 27.62 1.61
CA GLN A 505 -3.37 28.58 1.25
C GLN A 505 -4.76 28.01 1.55
N PRO A 506 -5.74 28.83 1.93
CA PRO A 506 -7.13 28.41 2.01
C PRO A 506 -7.60 27.84 0.66
N GLN A 507 -8.48 26.84 0.72
CA GLN A 507 -9.06 26.18 -0.44
C GLN A 507 -10.57 26.31 -0.38
N ASP A 508 -11.16 26.80 -1.47
CA ASP A 508 -12.60 26.93 -1.63
C ASP A 508 -13.21 25.66 -2.22
N HIS A 509 -14.38 25.29 -1.70
CA HIS A 509 -15.18 24.15 -2.11
C HIS A 509 -16.56 24.66 -2.55
N PRO A 510 -16.69 25.23 -3.76
CA PRO A 510 -17.91 25.90 -4.21
C PRO A 510 -19.11 24.96 -4.33
N ASN A 511 -18.87 23.65 -4.50
CA ASN A 511 -19.91 22.63 -4.59
C ASN A 511 -20.24 22.01 -3.21
N GLY A 512 -19.71 22.57 -2.13
CA GLY A 512 -19.93 22.08 -0.76
C GLY A 512 -19.50 20.64 -0.54
N THR A 513 -18.56 20.11 -1.34
CA THR A 513 -18.16 18.70 -1.32
C THR A 513 -16.65 18.54 -1.26
N VAL A 514 -16.16 17.59 -0.47
CA VAL A 514 -14.78 17.09 -0.48
C VAL A 514 -14.71 15.58 -0.71
N THR A 515 -13.61 15.13 -1.29
CA THR A 515 -13.29 13.71 -1.55
C THR A 515 -11.77 13.50 -1.47
N GLY A 516 -11.33 12.23 -1.44
CA GLY A 516 -9.94 11.82 -1.46
C GLY A 516 -9.17 12.15 -0.18
N TRP A 517 -7.87 12.39 -0.33
CA TRP A 517 -6.95 12.56 0.79
C TRP A 517 -6.73 14.03 1.19
N SER A 518 -7.08 14.37 2.43
CA SER A 518 -6.89 15.74 2.97
C SER A 518 -5.51 15.99 3.61
N GLY A 519 -4.57 15.05 3.48
CA GLY A 519 -3.30 15.08 4.20
C GLY A 519 -3.36 14.46 5.60
N ARG A 520 -4.45 13.75 5.94
CA ARG A 520 -4.73 13.21 7.29
C ARG A 520 -4.51 14.23 8.41
N ALA A 521 -4.97 15.46 8.17
CA ALA A 521 -4.82 16.57 9.10
C ALA A 521 -6.13 17.31 9.27
N TRP A 522 -6.32 17.94 10.43
CA TRP A 522 -7.47 18.79 10.69
C TRP A 522 -7.33 20.14 9.96
N HIS A 523 -8.37 20.50 9.22
CA HIS A 523 -8.57 21.78 8.55
C HIS A 523 -9.60 22.60 9.33
N ARG A 524 -9.40 23.91 9.41
CA ARG A 524 -10.48 24.81 9.84
C ARG A 524 -11.43 25.00 8.68
N LEU A 525 -12.69 24.68 8.87
CA LEU A 525 -13.76 24.93 7.91
C LEU A 525 -14.52 26.20 8.27
N THR A 526 -14.96 26.92 7.24
CA THR A 526 -15.83 28.07 7.35
C THR A 526 -16.84 28.06 6.21
N ALA A 527 -18.12 28.18 6.53
CA ALA A 527 -19.19 28.27 5.54
C ALA A 527 -20.12 29.46 5.86
N PRO A 528 -20.30 30.42 4.95
CA PRO A 528 -21.35 31.44 5.11
C PRO A 528 -22.73 30.79 4.98
N LEU A 529 -23.70 31.25 5.77
CA LEU A 529 -25.04 30.67 5.83
C LEU A 529 -26.08 31.61 5.21
N PRO A 530 -27.08 31.10 4.47
CA PRO A 530 -28.18 31.91 3.99
C PRO A 530 -29.07 32.36 5.15
N ALA A 531 -29.62 33.58 5.07
CA ALA A 531 -30.52 34.09 6.08
C ALA A 531 -31.88 33.39 6.01
N HIS A 532 -32.22 32.58 7.04
CA HIS A 532 -33.49 31.87 7.12
C HIS A 532 -33.88 31.58 8.58
N ARG A 533 -35.19 31.55 8.88
CA ARG A 533 -35.70 31.36 10.26
C ARG A 533 -35.58 29.94 10.80
N GLU A 534 -35.62 28.96 9.91
CA GLU A 534 -35.54 27.53 10.24
C GLU A 534 -34.50 26.84 9.36
N LEU A 535 -33.28 27.37 9.33
CA LEU A 535 -32.19 26.76 8.56
C LEU A 535 -31.71 25.48 9.24
N VAL A 536 -31.68 24.37 8.52
CA VAL A 536 -31.02 23.14 8.99
C VAL A 536 -29.78 22.90 8.15
N ILE A 537 -28.67 22.58 8.81
CA ILE A 537 -27.38 22.28 8.19
C ILE A 537 -27.06 20.82 8.47
N ARG A 538 -26.60 20.07 7.47
CA ARG A 538 -26.10 18.70 7.69
C ARG A 538 -24.85 18.38 6.87
N TRP A 539 -24.08 17.45 7.40
CA TRP A 539 -23.11 16.67 6.65
C TRP A 539 -23.76 15.41 6.10
N ARG A 540 -23.45 15.07 4.86
CA ARG A 540 -23.82 13.80 4.21
C ARG A 540 -22.57 13.14 3.67
N TYR A 541 -22.24 11.95 4.15
CA TYR A 541 -21.17 11.11 3.63
C TYR A 541 -21.79 9.95 2.86
N ALA A 542 -21.49 9.84 1.57
CA ALA A 542 -21.97 8.76 0.71
C ALA A 542 -20.78 7.93 0.24
N THR A 543 -20.93 6.60 0.34
CA THR A 543 -19.91 5.63 -0.07
C THR A 543 -20.36 4.75 -1.22
N ASP A 544 -19.38 4.32 -2.00
CA ASP A 544 -19.56 3.38 -3.10
C ASP A 544 -19.62 1.91 -2.60
N ARG A 545 -19.68 0.93 -3.51
CA ARG A 545 -19.79 -0.49 -3.14
C ARG A 545 -18.45 -1.20 -2.90
N LEU A 546 -17.34 -0.62 -3.34
CA LEU A 546 -16.08 -1.35 -3.48
C LEU A 546 -15.16 -1.08 -2.30
N TYR A 547 -14.75 0.16 -2.13
CA TYR A 547 -13.71 0.52 -1.19
C TYR A 547 -14.12 1.72 -0.35
N VAL A 548 -13.30 2.01 0.66
CA VAL A 548 -13.48 3.17 1.52
C VAL A 548 -12.12 3.71 1.90
N GLY A 549 -12.06 5.02 2.11
CA GLY A 549 -10.98 5.62 2.88
C GLY A 549 -11.20 5.42 4.39
N ARG A 550 -10.64 6.32 5.20
CA ARG A 550 -10.87 6.36 6.65
C ARG A 550 -12.11 7.12 7.08
N GLY A 551 -12.90 7.61 6.11
CA GLY A 551 -14.10 8.42 6.33
C GLY A 551 -13.77 9.88 6.65
N ALA A 552 -14.72 10.55 7.30
CA ALA A 552 -14.64 11.94 7.68
C ALA A 552 -14.88 12.14 9.17
N TYR A 553 -14.29 13.20 9.71
CA TYR A 553 -14.48 13.64 11.07
C TYR A 553 -14.80 15.13 11.13
N VAL A 554 -15.74 15.48 11.99
CA VAL A 554 -16.15 16.86 12.25
C VAL A 554 -16.07 17.11 13.76
N ASP A 555 -15.51 18.25 14.14
CA ASP A 555 -15.24 18.58 15.54
C ASP A 555 -15.41 20.08 15.80
N GLY A 556 -15.97 20.43 16.95
CA GLY A 556 -16.16 21.81 17.40
C GLY A 556 -17.12 22.60 16.50
N LEU A 557 -18.28 22.01 16.17
CA LEU A 557 -19.34 22.65 15.41
C LEU A 557 -19.85 23.90 16.14
N ARG A 558 -19.71 25.06 15.51
CA ARG A 558 -20.19 26.34 16.03
C ARG A 558 -20.87 27.15 14.93
N VAL A 559 -22.08 27.62 15.21
CA VAL A 559 -22.84 28.51 14.33
C VAL A 559 -23.01 29.86 15.02
N GLU A 560 -22.61 30.91 14.31
CA GLU A 560 -22.72 32.30 14.74
C GLU A 560 -23.59 33.07 13.74
N ALA A 561 -24.29 34.09 14.22
CA ALA A 561 -24.99 35.10 13.42
C ALA A 561 -24.73 36.48 14.01
N ALA A 562 -25.26 37.53 13.39
CA ALA A 562 -25.04 38.92 13.82
C ALA A 562 -25.40 39.19 15.30
N ASP A 563 -26.37 38.45 15.86
CA ASP A 563 -26.90 38.59 17.22
C ASP A 563 -26.26 37.66 18.26
N GLY A 564 -25.36 36.74 17.84
CA GLY A 564 -24.59 35.91 18.76
C GLY A 564 -24.37 34.46 18.29
N VAL A 565 -24.15 33.57 19.25
CA VAL A 565 -23.87 32.15 18.99
C VAL A 565 -25.17 31.35 19.05
N LEU A 566 -25.63 30.87 17.89
CA LEU A 566 -26.86 30.11 17.71
C LEU A 566 -26.70 28.63 18.09
N PHE A 567 -25.49 28.09 17.90
CA PHE A 567 -25.16 26.71 18.23
C PHE A 567 -23.69 26.60 18.61
N ASP A 568 -23.37 25.85 19.67
CA ASP A 568 -22.00 25.54 20.05
C ASP A 568 -21.91 24.13 20.63
N GLU A 569 -21.20 23.23 19.95
CA GLU A 569 -21.00 21.84 20.37
C GLU A 569 -20.34 21.71 21.76
N ALA A 570 -19.64 22.74 22.23
CA ALA A 570 -19.11 22.75 23.60
C ALA A 570 -20.22 22.84 24.67
N ARG A 571 -21.44 23.24 24.30
CA ARG A 571 -22.60 23.32 25.21
C ARG A 571 -23.37 22.00 25.19
N PRO A 572 -23.49 21.28 26.33
CA PRO A 572 -24.20 20.00 26.36
C PRO A 572 -25.64 20.07 25.84
N ALA A 573 -26.36 21.16 26.11
CA ALA A 573 -27.73 21.38 25.64
C ALA A 573 -27.85 21.51 24.11
N ASP A 574 -26.79 21.96 23.43
CA ASP A 574 -26.74 22.04 21.97
C ASP A 574 -26.40 20.68 21.38
N THR A 575 -25.38 20.02 21.90
CA THR A 575 -24.90 18.72 21.41
C THR A 575 -25.96 17.63 21.49
N THR A 576 -26.83 17.62 22.51
CA THR A 576 -27.94 16.67 22.59
C THR A 576 -29.01 16.85 21.51
N ARG A 577 -29.01 17.98 20.79
CA ARG A 577 -29.95 18.26 19.69
C ARG A 577 -29.42 17.87 18.32
N ILE A 578 -28.17 17.38 18.22
CA ILE A 578 -27.61 16.86 16.98
C ILE A 578 -28.32 15.55 16.61
N THR A 579 -28.76 15.45 15.36
CA THR A 579 -29.33 14.21 14.81
C THR A 579 -28.29 13.50 13.95
N ALA A 580 -27.87 12.31 14.37
CA ALA A 580 -26.88 11.50 13.67
C ALA A 580 -27.52 10.21 13.14
N SER A 581 -27.29 9.91 11.87
CA SER A 581 -27.61 8.62 11.22
C SER A 581 -26.34 8.06 10.61
N GLY A 582 -25.85 6.93 11.11
CA GLY A 582 -24.57 6.33 10.70
C GLY A 582 -23.31 7.01 11.24
N TRP A 583 -23.39 8.29 11.62
CA TRP A 583 -22.33 9.00 12.34
C TRP A 583 -22.28 8.58 13.81
N THR A 584 -21.07 8.50 14.37
CA THR A 584 -20.83 8.09 15.77
C THR A 584 -19.76 8.98 16.41
N ALA A 585 -19.73 9.03 17.74
CA ALA A 585 -18.59 9.64 18.44
C ALA A 585 -17.34 8.77 18.23
N SER A 586 -16.23 9.40 17.86
CA SER A 586 -14.96 8.71 17.60
C SER A 586 -14.40 8.07 18.88
N ALA A 587 -13.96 6.81 18.80
CA ALA A 587 -13.09 6.21 19.81
C ALA A 587 -11.64 6.63 19.56
N ASN A 588 -10.98 7.26 20.54
CA ASN A 588 -9.61 7.78 20.44
C ASN A 588 -8.73 7.38 21.60
#